data_AF-A0A452QKG2-F1
#
_entry.id   AF-A0A452QKG2-F1
#
_cell.length_a   1.000
_cell.length_b   1.000
_cell.length_c   1.000
_cell.angle_alpha   90.00
_cell.angle_beta   90.00
_cell.angle_gamma   90.00
#
_symmetry.space_group_name_H-M   'P 1'
#
loop_
_entity.id
_entity.type
_entity.pdbx_description
1 polymer ?
#
loop_
_entity_poly.entity_id
_entity_poly.type
_entity_poly.pdbx_seq_one_letter_code
_entity_poly.pdbx_strand_id
1 'polypeptide(L)'
;LTLCQGLFLGCGLCFPGSLSLMGPSSVTGTLGGSLCVRCQYEELYQRHKKYWCRGQYEATCEKIVETNGEEKEERSGRVSIRDHADKLTFIVTMENLTADDAGPYWCRIQTTWFLDALSRDPAVHVNVSVSGPGHPPEEPVISCPYVHPHRSLLSSVHFLLLVFLKLPLFLTLVGAVLWVNRPLRGSGGSKPDEVNPRCGAPSPGMPCPGM
;
A
#
# COMPACT_ATOMS: atom_id res chain seq x y z
N LEU A 1 0.90 10.42 18.92
CA LEU A 1 2.18 9.90 19.45
C LEU A 1 1.97 8.43 19.77
N THR A 2 2.23 7.52 18.81
CA THR A 2 2.13 6.09 19.10
C THR A 2 3.54 5.53 19.01
N LEU A 3 4.06 5.14 20.18
CA LEU A 3 5.37 4.56 20.37
C LEU A 3 5.44 3.20 19.69
N CYS A 4 6.48 2.99 18.89
CA CYS A 4 6.95 1.68 18.49
C CYS A 4 8.30 1.45 19.20
N GLN A 5 8.27 0.92 20.43
CA GLN A 5 9.49 0.40 21.06
C GLN A 5 9.77 -0.97 20.45
N GLY A 6 10.89 -1.06 19.72
CA GLY A 6 11.34 -2.28 19.08
C GLY A 6 12.05 -3.22 20.05
N LEU A 7 12.19 -4.48 19.64
CA LEU A 7 13.29 -5.32 20.06
C LEU A 7 13.69 -6.28 18.92
N PHE A 8 14.87 -6.02 18.38
CA PHE A 8 15.85 -6.95 17.77
C PHE A 8 15.38 -8.10 16.86
N LEU A 9 15.42 -7.84 15.56
CA LEU A 9 16.07 -8.59 14.46
C LEU A 9 15.35 -8.20 13.15
N GLY A 10 16.12 -7.95 12.10
CA GLY A 10 15.73 -7.11 10.98
C GLY A 10 14.40 -7.45 10.29
N CYS A 11 13.46 -6.50 10.33
CA CYS A 11 12.63 -6.09 9.20
C CYS A 11 11.88 -4.80 9.61
N GLY A 12 12.56 -3.65 9.55
CA GLY A 12 11.99 -2.35 9.88
C GLY A 12 11.10 -1.79 8.77
N LEU A 13 10.30 -2.63 8.11
CA LEU A 13 9.27 -2.18 7.19
C LEU A 13 8.02 -1.85 8.01
N CYS A 14 8.02 -0.67 8.64
CA CYS A 14 6.76 0.05 8.78
C CYS A 14 6.36 0.46 7.37
N PHE A 15 5.75 -0.47 6.63
CA PHE A 15 4.99 -0.11 5.45
C PHE A 15 3.94 0.91 5.92
N PRO A 16 3.85 2.10 5.31
CA PRO A 16 2.62 2.86 5.43
C PRO A 16 1.54 1.91 4.92
N GLY A 17 0.68 1.41 5.80
CA GLY A 17 -0.40 0.52 5.39
C GLY A 17 -1.12 1.19 4.24
N SER A 18 -1.06 0.61 3.05
CA SER A 18 -1.87 1.06 1.93
C SER A 18 -3.31 0.86 2.36
N LEU A 19 -4.02 1.95 2.64
CA LEU A 19 -5.45 1.92 2.92
C LEU A 19 -6.16 1.64 1.59
N SER A 20 -6.19 0.36 1.21
CA SER A 20 -6.87 -0.17 0.03
C SER A 20 -8.37 0.11 0.04
N LEU A 21 -8.93 0.35 1.24
CA LEU A 21 -10.31 0.69 1.50
C LEU A 21 -10.39 1.69 2.67
N MET A 22 -11.13 2.78 2.49
CA MET A 22 -11.38 3.83 3.48
C MET A 22 -12.88 4.08 3.63
N GLY A 23 -13.32 4.38 4.85
CA GLY A 23 -14.71 4.69 5.16
C GLY A 23 -14.81 5.47 6.48
N PRO A 24 -16.01 5.91 6.87
CA PRO A 24 -16.22 6.53 8.17
C PRO A 24 -15.99 5.53 9.30
N SER A 25 -15.38 5.97 10.40
CA SER A 25 -15.21 5.13 11.61
C SER A 25 -16.53 4.89 12.33
N SER A 26 -17.47 5.82 12.22
CA SER A 26 -18.81 5.72 12.80
C SER A 26 -19.82 6.52 12.01
N VAL A 27 -21.07 6.06 12.01
CA VAL A 27 -22.22 6.78 11.48
C VAL A 27 -23.38 6.75 12.48
N THR A 28 -24.20 7.79 12.45
CA THR A 28 -25.38 7.91 13.30
C THR A 28 -26.60 8.12 12.42
N GLY A 29 -27.62 7.31 12.61
CA GLY A 29 -28.95 7.53 12.03
C GLY A 29 -29.99 7.72 13.13
N THR A 30 -31.19 8.13 12.75
CA THR A 30 -32.33 8.31 13.66
C THR A 30 -33.27 7.12 13.58
N LEU A 31 -33.99 6.82 14.67
CA LEU A 31 -35.05 5.81 14.67
C LEU A 31 -36.09 6.09 13.56
N GLY A 32 -36.39 5.08 12.75
CA GLY A 32 -37.25 5.17 11.57
C GLY A 32 -36.65 5.94 10.38
N GLY A 33 -35.49 6.57 10.57
CA GLY A 33 -34.76 7.30 9.55
C GLY A 33 -33.93 6.39 8.65
N SER A 34 -33.05 7.01 7.87
CA SER A 34 -32.09 6.31 7.02
C SER A 34 -30.69 6.86 7.24
N LEU A 35 -29.67 6.04 6.99
CA LEU A 35 -28.28 6.47 6.94
C LEU A 35 -27.61 5.90 5.69
N CYS A 36 -26.50 6.52 5.30
CA CYS A 36 -25.63 5.94 4.28
C CYS A 36 -24.16 5.94 4.72
N VAL A 37 -23.44 4.94 4.23
CA VAL A 37 -22.02 4.70 4.50
C VAL A 37 -21.29 4.75 3.17
N ARG A 38 -20.28 5.62 3.07
CA ARG A 38 -19.47 5.80 1.86
C ARG A 38 -18.10 5.17 2.05
N CYS A 39 -17.75 4.22 1.18
CA CYS A 39 -16.50 3.48 1.25
C CYS A 39 -15.69 3.66 -0.05
N GLN A 40 -14.54 4.32 0.06
CA GLN A 40 -13.63 4.65 -1.03
C GLN A 40 -12.54 3.59 -1.14
N TYR A 41 -12.19 3.17 -2.35
CA TYR A 41 -11.22 2.10 -2.58
C TYR A 41 -10.19 2.48 -3.65
N GLU A 42 -9.11 1.71 -3.74
CA GLU A 42 -8.09 1.90 -4.79
C GLU A 42 -8.52 1.32 -6.14
N GLU A 43 -8.06 1.91 -7.24
CA GLU A 43 -8.43 1.56 -8.62
C GLU A 43 -8.32 0.06 -8.94
N LEU A 44 -7.37 -0.65 -8.32
CA LEU A 44 -7.20 -2.08 -8.52
C LEU A 44 -8.44 -2.91 -8.09
N TYR A 45 -9.30 -2.36 -7.22
CA TYR A 45 -10.52 -2.98 -6.75
C TYR A 45 -11.77 -2.61 -7.55
N GLN A 46 -11.64 -1.84 -8.64
CA GLN A 46 -12.78 -1.34 -9.42
C GLN A 46 -13.72 -2.46 -9.91
N ARG A 47 -13.18 -3.61 -10.34
CA ARG A 47 -13.96 -4.76 -10.83
C ARG A 47 -14.26 -5.83 -9.76
N HIS A 48 -13.87 -5.59 -8.52
CA HIS A 48 -14.08 -6.54 -7.44
C HIS A 48 -15.45 -6.35 -6.81
N LYS A 49 -16.05 -7.43 -6.32
CA LYS A 49 -17.31 -7.33 -5.60
C LYS A 49 -17.12 -6.61 -4.27
N LYS A 50 -18.05 -5.72 -3.94
CA LYS A 50 -18.13 -5.00 -2.67
C LYS A 50 -19.24 -5.60 -1.84
N TYR A 51 -19.07 -5.69 -0.53
CA TYR A 51 -20.11 -6.20 0.35
C TYR A 51 -20.12 -5.50 1.70
N TRP A 52 -21.31 -5.48 2.29
CA TRP A 52 -21.58 -4.97 3.63
C TRP A 52 -21.87 -6.15 4.55
N CYS A 53 -21.16 -6.23 5.68
CA CYS A 53 -21.37 -7.28 6.67
C CYS A 53 -21.46 -6.72 8.09
N ARG A 54 -22.12 -7.48 8.96
CA ARG A 54 -22.32 -7.13 10.37
C ARG A 54 -21.58 -8.10 11.28
N GLY A 55 -20.94 -7.60 12.32
CA GLY A 55 -20.29 -8.45 13.31
C GLY A 55 -19.14 -7.77 14.04
N GLN A 56 -18.89 -8.25 15.26
CA GLN A 56 -17.83 -7.73 16.13
C GLN A 56 -16.43 -7.94 15.54
N TYR A 57 -16.23 -9.06 14.86
CA TYR A 57 -14.93 -9.46 14.33
C TYR A 57 -14.97 -9.51 12.81
N GLU A 58 -13.92 -8.98 12.19
CA GLU A 58 -13.78 -8.91 10.74
C GLU A 58 -13.89 -10.30 10.08
N ALA A 59 -13.24 -11.31 10.65
CA ALA A 59 -13.16 -12.65 10.05
C ALA A 59 -14.49 -13.42 10.04
N THR A 60 -15.43 -13.08 10.93
CA THR A 60 -16.68 -13.83 11.16
C THR A 60 -17.92 -12.97 10.96
N CYS A 61 -17.80 -11.83 10.27
CA CYS A 61 -18.95 -10.98 10.01
C CYS A 61 -19.95 -11.67 9.07
N GLU A 62 -21.24 -11.45 9.31
CA GLU A 62 -22.34 -11.97 8.51
C GLU A 62 -22.61 -11.02 7.33
N LYS A 63 -22.50 -11.52 6.10
CA LYS A 63 -22.74 -10.74 4.88
C LYS A 63 -24.24 -10.41 4.75
N ILE A 64 -24.57 -9.13 4.64
CA ILE A 64 -25.94 -8.63 4.49
C ILE A 64 -26.31 -8.43 3.03
N VAL A 65 -25.43 -7.76 2.27
CA VAL A 65 -25.65 -7.43 0.87
C VAL A 65 -24.30 -7.34 0.14
N GLU A 66 -24.29 -7.72 -1.14
CA GLU A 66 -23.10 -7.75 -2.01
C GLU A 66 -23.48 -7.24 -3.40
N THR A 67 -22.54 -6.55 -4.05
CA THR A 67 -22.64 -6.17 -5.47
C THR A 67 -22.30 -7.36 -6.37
N ASN A 68 -22.93 -7.46 -7.54
CA ASN A 68 -22.59 -8.48 -8.53
C ASN A 68 -21.35 -8.15 -9.39
N GLY A 69 -20.60 -7.10 -9.06
CA GLY A 69 -19.45 -6.62 -9.86
C GLY A 69 -19.83 -5.64 -10.97
N GLU A 70 -21.10 -5.26 -11.04
CA GLU A 70 -21.64 -4.22 -11.92
C GLU A 70 -22.06 -2.99 -11.08
N GLU A 71 -22.17 -1.81 -11.69
CA GLU A 71 -22.61 -0.56 -11.03
C GLU A 71 -24.13 -0.51 -10.74
N LYS A 72 -24.76 -1.67 -10.69
CA LYS A 72 -26.17 -1.84 -10.37
C LYS A 72 -26.34 -1.80 -8.85
N GLU A 73 -27.42 -1.18 -8.40
CA GLU A 73 -27.82 -1.26 -7.00
C GLU A 73 -28.34 -2.66 -6.68
N GLU A 74 -27.79 -3.27 -5.63
CA GLU A 74 -28.23 -4.54 -5.08
C GLU A 74 -28.84 -4.31 -3.70
N ARG A 75 -29.89 -5.05 -3.36
CA ARG A 75 -30.69 -4.80 -2.15
C ARG A 75 -31.04 -6.07 -1.41
N SER A 76 -30.94 -6.01 -0.08
CA SER A 76 -31.35 -7.05 0.86
C SER A 76 -32.21 -6.41 1.95
N GLY A 77 -33.54 -6.58 1.84
CA GLY A 77 -34.51 -5.97 2.75
C GLY A 77 -34.42 -4.44 2.78
N ARG A 78 -34.03 -3.90 3.94
CA ARG A 78 -33.87 -2.45 4.20
C ARG A 78 -32.47 -1.90 3.87
N VAL A 79 -31.56 -2.75 3.41
CA VAL A 79 -30.17 -2.39 3.13
C VAL A 79 -29.90 -2.50 1.62
N SER A 80 -29.39 -1.44 1.01
CA SER A 80 -28.91 -1.45 -0.38
C SER A 80 -27.41 -1.13 -0.46
N ILE A 81 -26.78 -1.60 -1.53
CA ILE A 81 -25.39 -1.31 -1.87
C ILE A 81 -25.29 -0.99 -3.34
N ARG A 82 -24.51 0.04 -3.67
CA ARG A 82 -24.22 0.43 -5.05
C ARG A 82 -22.76 0.82 -5.19
N ASP A 83 -22.10 0.28 -6.21
CA ASP A 83 -20.75 0.68 -6.58
C ASP A 83 -20.79 1.81 -7.62
N HIS A 84 -19.98 2.84 -7.41
CA HIS A 84 -19.68 3.90 -8.38
C HIS A 84 -18.21 3.73 -8.78
N ALA A 85 -17.99 2.91 -9.79
CA ALA A 85 -16.65 2.47 -10.19
C ALA A 85 -15.85 3.61 -10.83
N ASP A 86 -16.54 4.58 -11.46
CA ASP A 86 -15.97 5.85 -11.93
C ASP A 86 -15.36 6.69 -10.79
N LYS A 87 -15.95 6.64 -9.60
CA LYS A 87 -15.56 7.41 -8.41
C LYS A 87 -14.78 6.59 -7.39
N LEU A 88 -14.47 5.34 -7.71
CA LEU A 88 -13.81 4.39 -6.81
C LEU A 88 -14.46 4.36 -5.43
N THR A 89 -15.79 4.40 -5.40
CA THR A 89 -16.56 4.48 -4.15
C THR A 89 -17.81 3.62 -4.26
N PHE A 90 -18.06 2.76 -3.27
CA PHE A 90 -19.39 2.19 -3.08
C PHE A 90 -20.12 2.81 -1.90
N ILE A 91 -21.43 2.86 -2.00
CA ILE A 91 -22.34 3.43 -1.01
C ILE A 91 -23.26 2.33 -0.51
N VAL A 92 -23.38 2.22 0.81
CA VAL A 92 -24.37 1.38 1.48
C VAL A 92 -25.43 2.30 2.06
N THR A 93 -26.71 1.98 1.85
CA THR A 93 -27.83 2.72 2.43
C THR A 93 -28.63 1.79 3.32
N MET A 94 -28.89 2.21 4.56
CA MET A 94 -29.72 1.50 5.52
C MET A 94 -30.96 2.36 5.79
N GLU A 95 -32.14 1.81 5.50
CA GLU A 95 -33.42 2.52 5.62
C GLU A 95 -34.25 2.03 6.79
N ASN A 96 -35.18 2.87 7.26
CA ASN A 96 -36.12 2.58 8.35
C ASN A 96 -35.42 1.92 9.55
N LEU A 97 -34.44 2.65 10.10
CA LEU A 97 -33.54 2.16 11.16
C LEU A 97 -34.29 1.83 12.45
N THR A 98 -33.92 0.71 13.07
CA THR A 98 -34.37 0.34 14.42
C THR A 98 -33.22 0.39 15.41
N ALA A 99 -33.53 0.38 16.71
CA ALA A 99 -32.49 0.31 17.74
C ALA A 99 -31.58 -0.92 17.58
N ASP A 100 -32.13 -2.01 17.05
CA ASP A 100 -31.42 -3.27 16.78
C ASP A 100 -30.47 -3.19 15.60
N ASP A 101 -30.50 -2.13 14.79
CA ASP A 101 -29.55 -1.94 13.70
C ASP A 101 -28.21 -1.38 14.20
N ALA A 102 -28.14 -0.88 15.45
CA ALA A 102 -26.90 -0.38 16.04
C ALA A 102 -25.85 -1.49 16.24
N GLY A 103 -24.58 -1.15 16.06
CA GLY A 103 -23.46 -2.05 16.32
C GLY A 103 -22.34 -1.98 15.28
N PRO A 104 -21.42 -2.96 15.33
CA PRO A 104 -20.24 -3.01 14.46
C PRO A 104 -20.57 -3.62 13.09
N TYR A 105 -20.12 -2.94 12.05
CA TYR A 105 -20.23 -3.34 10.65
C TYR A 105 -18.90 -3.18 9.93
N TRP A 106 -18.82 -3.73 8.72
CA TRP A 106 -17.66 -3.63 7.86
C TRP A 106 -18.06 -3.42 6.40
N CYS A 107 -17.39 -2.46 5.78
CA CYS A 107 -17.25 -2.39 4.33
C CYS A 107 -16.13 -3.34 3.93
N ARG A 108 -16.37 -4.22 2.94
CA ARG A 108 -15.37 -5.19 2.48
C ARG A 108 -15.35 -5.35 0.96
N ILE A 109 -14.22 -5.79 0.45
CA ILE A 109 -14.00 -6.11 -0.97
C ILE A 109 -13.62 -7.57 -1.07
N GLN A 110 -14.31 -8.33 -1.92
CA GLN A 110 -13.99 -9.73 -2.16
C GLN A 110 -12.87 -9.81 -3.19
N THR A 111 -11.70 -10.30 -2.78
CA THR A 111 -10.58 -10.54 -3.68
C THR A 111 -10.57 -12.00 -4.17
N THR A 112 -10.69 -12.20 -5.48
CA THR A 112 -10.63 -13.52 -6.11
C THR A 112 -9.41 -13.59 -7.01
N TRP A 113 -8.21 -13.73 -6.45
CA TRP A 113 -7.03 -13.94 -7.29
C TRP A 113 -6.03 -14.92 -6.68
N PHE A 114 -5.64 -15.86 -7.54
CA PHE A 114 -4.87 -17.06 -7.28
C PHE A 114 -3.39 -16.80 -6.92
N LEU A 115 -2.93 -15.54 -6.96
CA LEU A 115 -1.55 -15.15 -6.66
C LEU A 115 -1.37 -14.51 -5.27
N ASP A 116 -2.46 -14.29 -4.54
CA ASP A 116 -2.47 -13.52 -3.30
C ASP A 116 -2.93 -14.35 -2.10
N ALA A 117 -2.46 -15.60 -1.99
CA ALA A 117 -2.73 -16.47 -0.85
C ALA A 117 -2.24 -15.93 0.53
N LEU A 118 -1.69 -14.70 0.55
CA LEU A 118 -1.29 -13.94 1.74
C LEU A 118 -2.06 -12.62 1.91
N SER A 119 -2.93 -12.23 0.97
CA SER A 119 -3.60 -10.93 0.96
C SER A 119 -4.96 -11.03 1.63
N ARG A 120 -5.09 -10.36 2.77
CA ARG A 120 -6.36 -10.26 3.48
C ARG A 120 -7.28 -9.33 2.71
N ASP A 121 -8.52 -9.76 2.46
CA ASP A 121 -9.56 -8.93 1.85
C ASP A 121 -9.61 -7.54 2.50
N PRO A 122 -9.54 -6.44 1.72
CA PRO A 122 -9.68 -5.09 2.26
C PRO A 122 -10.97 -4.95 3.07
N ALA A 123 -10.83 -4.41 4.29
CA ALA A 123 -11.94 -4.21 5.21
C ALA A 123 -11.78 -2.91 5.99
N VAL A 124 -12.88 -2.20 6.22
CA VAL A 124 -12.92 -1.03 7.12
C VAL A 124 -14.09 -1.17 8.08
N HIS A 125 -13.78 -0.99 9.37
CA HIS A 125 -14.76 -1.05 10.46
C HIS A 125 -15.59 0.23 10.52
N VAL A 126 -16.90 0.07 10.69
CA VAL A 126 -17.87 1.16 10.81
C VAL A 126 -18.77 0.87 12.00
N ASN A 127 -18.80 1.77 12.97
CA ASN A 127 -19.73 1.67 14.09
C ASN A 127 -21.04 2.41 13.78
N VAL A 128 -22.15 1.68 13.69
CA VAL A 128 -23.48 2.25 13.47
C VAL A 128 -24.14 2.54 14.81
N SER A 129 -24.65 3.75 14.96
CA SER A 129 -25.41 4.19 16.13
C SER A 129 -26.79 4.70 15.70
N VAL A 130 -27.78 4.50 16.55
CA VAL A 130 -29.15 4.95 16.31
C VAL A 130 -29.59 5.85 17.45
N SER A 131 -29.86 7.11 17.14
CA SER A 131 -30.35 8.09 18.10
C SER A 131 -31.89 8.09 18.17
N GLY A 132 -32.41 8.37 19.37
CA GLY A 132 -33.84 8.54 19.58
C GLY A 132 -34.40 9.80 18.90
N PRO A 133 -35.74 9.95 18.85
CA PRO A 133 -36.39 11.14 18.31
C PRO A 133 -36.15 12.34 19.22
N GLY A 134 -35.02 13.00 19.05
CA GLY A 134 -34.67 14.23 19.75
C GLY A 134 -34.22 15.27 18.74
N HIS A 135 -35.00 16.35 18.62
CA HIS A 135 -34.90 17.49 17.71
C HIS A 135 -35.64 17.36 16.35
N PRO A 136 -36.23 18.47 15.82
CA PRO A 136 -37.09 18.44 14.63
C PRO A 136 -36.33 17.91 13.41
N PRO A 137 -37.03 17.40 12.39
CA PRO A 137 -36.39 16.91 11.18
C PRO A 137 -35.66 18.07 10.50
N GLU A 138 -34.36 18.17 10.72
CA GLU A 138 -33.48 18.64 9.66
C GLU A 138 -33.76 17.68 8.49
N GLU A 139 -34.04 18.25 7.32
CA GLU A 139 -34.49 17.57 6.10
C GLU A 139 -33.85 16.19 5.91
N PRO A 140 -34.50 15.23 5.21
CA PRO A 140 -33.86 13.96 4.92
C PRO A 140 -32.53 14.26 4.23
N VAL A 141 -31.43 14.17 4.98
CA VAL A 141 -30.10 14.45 4.45
C VAL A 141 -29.74 13.21 3.64
N ILE A 142 -30.36 13.09 2.47
CA ILE A 142 -29.95 12.24 1.34
C ILE A 142 -28.67 12.86 0.75
N SER A 143 -27.72 13.16 1.62
CA SER A 143 -26.41 13.65 1.27
C SER A 143 -25.46 12.94 2.20
N CYS A 144 -24.92 11.83 1.70
CA CYS A 144 -23.90 11.09 2.42
C CYS A 144 -22.77 12.07 2.77
N PRO A 145 -22.44 12.25 4.06
CA PRO A 145 -21.40 13.19 4.45
C PRO A 145 -20.12 12.78 3.74
N TYR A 146 -19.62 13.68 2.89
CA TYR A 146 -18.36 13.50 2.20
C TYR A 146 -17.23 13.61 3.22
N VAL A 147 -16.79 12.47 3.75
CA VAL A 147 -15.56 12.42 4.54
C VAL A 147 -14.41 12.64 3.56
N HIS A 148 -13.86 13.85 3.58
CA HIS A 148 -12.67 14.19 2.81
C HIS A 148 -11.54 13.26 3.26
N PRO A 149 -10.95 12.44 2.36
CA PRO A 149 -9.78 11.67 2.71
C PRO A 149 -8.65 12.67 2.96
N HIS A 150 -8.20 12.78 4.20
CA HIS A 150 -6.93 13.44 4.50
C HIS A 150 -5.83 12.52 3.96
N ARG A 151 -5.58 12.58 2.66
CA ARG A 151 -4.28 12.17 2.10
C ARG A 151 -3.28 13.11 2.74
N SER A 152 -2.74 12.69 3.88
CA SER A 152 -1.68 13.42 4.56
C SER A 152 -0.50 13.49 3.60
N LEU A 153 -0.40 14.60 2.86
CA LEU A 153 0.76 14.96 2.03
C LEU A 153 2.06 14.83 2.84
N LEU A 154 1.97 15.04 4.15
CA LEU A 154 3.01 14.75 5.13
C LEU A 154 3.55 13.32 5.09
N SER A 155 2.71 12.29 4.89
CA SER A 155 3.17 10.90 4.76
C SER A 155 3.97 10.70 3.48
N SER A 156 3.49 11.27 2.36
CA SER A 156 4.19 11.22 1.07
C SER A 156 5.50 11.99 1.08
N VAL A 157 5.53 13.22 1.61
CA VAL A 157 6.73 14.06 1.69
C VAL A 157 7.74 13.49 2.69
N HIS A 158 7.29 12.96 3.84
CA HIS A 158 8.17 12.31 4.81
C HIS A 158 8.79 11.04 4.24
N PHE A 159 7.99 10.20 3.55
CA PHE A 159 8.49 9.02 2.86
C PHE A 159 9.48 9.39 1.75
N LEU A 160 9.17 10.40 0.95
CA LEU A 160 10.03 10.92 -0.11
C LEU A 160 11.36 11.44 0.44
N LEU A 161 11.32 12.21 1.54
CA LEU A 161 12.49 12.71 2.25
C LEU A 161 13.34 11.57 2.83
N LEU A 162 12.71 10.54 3.42
CA LEU A 162 13.40 9.36 3.95
C LEU A 162 14.13 8.59 2.85
N VAL A 163 13.50 8.41 1.69
CA VAL A 163 14.13 7.77 0.52
C VAL A 163 15.30 8.61 0.01
N PHE A 164 15.11 9.91 -0.18
CA PHE A 164 16.17 10.81 -0.66
C PHE A 164 17.31 10.99 0.33
N LEU A 165 17.10 10.80 1.63
CA LEU A 165 18.17 10.87 2.63
C LEU A 165 18.92 9.54 2.77
N LYS A 166 18.19 8.41 2.84
CA LYS A 166 18.81 7.09 3.07
C LYS A 166 19.43 6.47 1.83
N LEU A 167 18.87 6.71 0.64
CA LEU A 167 19.44 6.18 -0.61
C LEU A 167 20.86 6.70 -0.87
N PRO A 168 21.16 8.02 -0.81
CA PRO A 168 22.53 8.49 -1.00
C PRO A 168 23.48 8.02 0.11
N LEU A 169 23.04 7.99 1.38
CA LEU A 169 23.85 7.43 2.48
C LEU A 169 24.21 5.96 2.26
N PHE A 170 23.28 5.17 1.72
CA PHE A 170 23.53 3.77 1.40
C PHE A 170 24.47 3.61 0.19
N LEU A 171 24.25 4.40 -0.87
CA LEU A 171 25.10 4.39 -2.06
C LEU A 171 26.54 4.84 -1.75
N THR A 172 26.73 5.84 -0.87
CA THR A 172 28.07 6.27 -0.44
C THR A 172 28.75 5.21 0.41
N LEU A 173 28.03 4.54 1.31
CA LEU A 173 28.57 3.43 2.10
C LEU A 173 29.01 2.25 1.21
N VAL A 174 28.15 1.82 0.28
CA VAL A 174 28.48 0.77 -0.69
C VAL A 174 29.66 1.21 -1.56
N GLY A 175 29.69 2.46 -2.01
CA GLY A 175 30.82 3.02 -2.75
C GLY A 175 32.13 2.99 -1.95
N ALA A 176 32.10 3.35 -0.67
CA ALA A 176 33.26 3.30 0.22
C ALA A 176 33.74 1.87 0.48
N VAL A 177 32.81 0.92 0.70
CA VAL A 177 33.13 -0.51 0.85
C VAL A 177 33.76 -1.05 -0.43
N LEU A 178 33.19 -0.75 -1.60
CA LEU A 178 33.76 -1.14 -2.89
C LEU A 178 35.12 -0.49 -3.15
N TRP A 179 35.33 0.74 -2.68
CA TRP A 179 36.62 1.42 -2.77
C TRP A 179 37.69 0.74 -1.92
N VAL A 180 37.36 0.41 -0.67
CA VAL A 180 38.26 -0.28 0.26
C VAL A 180 38.52 -1.72 -0.17
N ASN A 181 37.52 -2.36 -0.79
CA ASN A 181 37.60 -3.74 -1.25
C ASN A 181 38.06 -3.88 -2.71
N ARG A 182 38.48 -2.78 -3.36
CA ARG A 182 39.17 -2.87 -4.66
C ARG A 182 40.59 -3.41 -4.41
N PRO A 183 40.97 -4.56 -5.00
CA PRO A 183 42.36 -4.97 -5.03
C PRO A 183 43.14 -3.89 -5.80
N LEU A 184 44.26 -3.41 -5.26
CA LEU A 184 45.16 -2.49 -5.97
C LEU A 184 45.55 -3.11 -7.32
N ARG A 185 44.84 -2.73 -8.39
CA ARG A 185 45.20 -3.12 -9.76
C ARG A 185 45.74 -1.91 -10.49
N GLY A 186 47.05 -1.71 -10.29
CA GLY A 186 47.97 -1.12 -11.26
C GLY A 186 48.12 0.41 -11.23
N SER A 187 49.27 0.90 -10.75
CA SER A 187 49.81 2.17 -11.22
C SER A 187 50.66 1.89 -12.45
N GLY A 188 50.12 2.17 -13.65
CA GLY A 188 50.89 2.26 -14.87
C GLY A 188 51.80 3.49 -14.81
N GLY A 189 53.10 3.25 -14.56
CA GLY A 189 54.15 4.27 -14.65
C GLY A 189 54.65 4.39 -16.09
N SER A 190 54.76 5.64 -16.54
CA SER A 190 55.33 6.08 -17.82
C SER A 190 56.77 5.60 -18.02
N LYS A 191 57.06 5.21 -19.26
CA LYS A 191 58.35 4.72 -19.80
C LYS A 191 59.47 5.77 -19.74
N PRO A 192 60.72 5.35 -19.46
CA PRO A 192 61.89 5.86 -20.17
C PRO A 192 62.53 4.73 -21.00
N ASP A 193 62.99 5.07 -22.20
CA ASP A 193 63.67 4.16 -23.11
C ASP A 193 65.06 3.78 -22.56
N GLU A 194 65.25 2.52 -22.20
CA GLU A 194 66.55 1.93 -21.89
C GLU A 194 66.93 0.93 -22.99
N VAL A 195 67.95 1.29 -23.76
CA VAL A 195 68.59 0.48 -24.81
C VAL A 195 69.15 -0.81 -24.19
N ASN A 196 68.66 -1.96 -24.64
CA ASN A 196 69.22 -3.27 -24.27
C ASN A 196 70.03 -3.86 -25.44
N PRO A 197 71.29 -4.29 -25.24
CA PRO A 197 72.08 -4.96 -26.28
C PRO A 197 71.52 -6.35 -26.55
N ARG A 198 71.28 -6.67 -27.82
CA ARG A 198 70.96 -8.04 -28.25
C ARG A 198 72.21 -8.91 -28.16
N CYS A 199 72.24 -9.88 -27.26
CA CYS A 199 73.04 -11.08 -27.45
C CYS A 199 72.21 -12.09 -28.26
N GLY A 200 72.45 -12.12 -29.58
CA GLY A 200 71.92 -13.14 -30.48
C GLY A 200 72.71 -14.43 -30.37
N ALA A 201 72.02 -15.56 -30.51
CA ALA A 201 72.60 -16.91 -30.55
C ALA A 201 73.63 -17.06 -31.69
N PRO A 202 74.68 -17.88 -31.53
CA PRO A 202 75.68 -18.08 -32.58
C PRO A 202 75.11 -18.92 -33.72
N SER A 203 75.25 -18.42 -34.95
CA SER A 203 74.99 -19.20 -36.17
C SER A 203 76.25 -20.00 -36.56
N PRO A 204 76.12 -21.25 -37.06
CA PRO A 204 77.25 -22.12 -37.33
C PRO A 204 77.90 -21.85 -38.69
N GLY A 205 79.23 -21.83 -38.70
CA GLY A 205 80.06 -21.95 -39.92
C GLY A 205 80.72 -20.65 -40.39
N MET A 206 81.99 -20.46 -40.03
CA MET A 206 83.03 -19.85 -40.88
C MET A 206 84.44 -20.25 -40.37
N PRO A 207 85.46 -20.30 -41.25
CA PRO A 207 86.65 -21.14 -41.09
C PRO A 207 87.82 -20.46 -40.37
N CYS A 208 88.75 -21.27 -39.85
CA CYS A 208 90.00 -20.80 -39.23
C CYS A 208 91.01 -20.32 -40.28
N PRO A 209 91.57 -19.10 -40.14
CA PRO A 209 92.87 -18.77 -40.71
C PRO A 209 93.94 -18.83 -39.62
N GLY A 210 94.95 -19.67 -39.84
CA GLY A 210 96.18 -19.64 -39.06
C GLY A 210 97.09 -18.49 -39.48
N MET A 211 97.86 -17.99 -38.50
CA MET A 211 99.29 -17.67 -38.55
C MET A 211 99.79 -17.65 -37.10
#